data_AF-A0A392TQG9-F1
#
_entry.id   AF-A0A392TQG9-F1
#
_cell.length_a   1.000
_cell.length_b   1.000
_cell.length_c   1.000
_cell.angle_alpha   90.00
_cell.angle_beta   90.00
_cell.angle_gamma   90.00
#
_symmetry.space_group_name_H-M   'P 1'
#
loop_
_entity.id
_entity.type
_entity.pdbx_description
1 polymer ?
#
loop_
_entity_poly.entity_id
_entity_poly.type
_entity_poly.pdbx_seq_one_letter_code
_entity_poly.pdbx_strand_id
1 'polypeptide(L)' 'MSVSEYAAKFEELCRFAPHYNTMEAEEDKCVKFENELRSDIKQLIGFSEIRDIPTLVNKSRICDKDSRAKASY' A
#
# COMPACT_ATOMS: atom_id res chain seq x y z
N MET A 1 3.01 9.77 8.93
CA MET A 1 1.98 8.73 8.92
C MET A 1 2.67 7.43 8.58
N SER A 2 2.53 6.40 9.40
CA SER A 2 3.05 5.07 9.07
C SER A 2 2.25 4.48 7.90
N VAL A 3 2.84 3.54 7.17
CA VAL A 3 2.09 2.82 6.12
C VAL A 3 0.88 2.10 6.69
N SER A 4 0.95 1.68 7.96
CA SER A 4 -0.17 1.05 8.66
C SER A 4 -1.36 1.99 8.86
N GLU A 5 -1.12 3.26 9.20
CA GLU A 5 -2.19 4.26 9.35
C GLU A 5 -2.79 4.66 8.01
N TYR A 6 -1.95 4.77 6.97
CA TYR A 6 -2.41 5.06 5.61
C TYR A 6 -3.25 3.91 5.05
N ALA A 7 -2.78 2.67 5.21
CA ALA A 7 -3.50 1.47 4.81
C ALA A 7 -4.89 1.37 5.46
N ALA A 8 -4.99 1.65 6.75
CA ALA A 8 -6.28 1.64 7.46
C ALA A 8 -7.26 2.67 6.88
N LYS A 9 -6.79 3.89 6.58
CA LYS A 9 -7.60 4.92 5.92
C LYS A 9 -8.01 4.52 4.51
N PHE A 10 -7.12 3.87 3.77
CA PHE A 10 -7.39 3.39 2.42
C PHE A 10 -8.48 2.30 2.42
N GLU A 11 -8.38 1.34 3.35
CA GLU A 11 -9.39 0.29 3.54
C GLU A 11 -10.75 0.89 3.94
N GLU A 12 -10.74 1.90 4.81
CA GLU A 12 -11.93 2.65 5.18
C GLU A 12 -12.56 3.36 3.96
N LEU A 13 -11.76 4.05 3.13
CA LEU A 13 -12.24 4.66 1.89
C LEU A 13 -12.82 3.64 0.92
N CYS A 14 -12.19 2.48 0.77
CA CYS A 14 -12.71 1.38 -0.06
C CYS A 14 -14.06 0.86 0.47
N ARG A 15 -14.29 0.88 1.78
CA ARG A 15 -15.58 0.52 2.39
C ARG A 15 -16.67 1.54 2.08
N PHE A 16 -16.33 2.83 2.03
CA PHE A 16 -17.27 3.90 1.67
C PHE A 16 -17.57 3.98 0.18
N ALA A 17 -16.69 3.45 -0.68
CA ALA A 17 -16.81 3.53 -2.12
C ALA A 17 -16.79 2.13 -2.78
N PRO A 18 -17.84 1.30 -2.59
CA PRO A 18 -17.86 -0.09 -3.08
C PRO A 18 -17.77 -0.23 -4.60
N HIS A 19 -18.08 0.83 -5.36
CA HIS A 19 -17.88 0.88 -6.82
C HIS A 19 -16.40 0.85 -7.23
N TYR A 20 -15.48 1.19 -6.33
CA TYR A 20 -14.05 1.01 -6.53
C TYR A 20 -13.57 -0.39 -6.11
N ASN A 21 -14.39 -1.25 -5.51
CA ASN A 21 -14.00 -2.61 -5.12
C ASN A 21 -14.14 -3.65 -6.24
N THR A 22 -14.31 -3.20 -7.48
CA THR A 22 -14.32 -4.07 -8.66
C THR A 22 -12.89 -4.45 -9.05
N MET A 23 -12.74 -5.64 -9.65
CA MET A 23 -11.43 -6.15 -10.09
C MET A 23 -10.78 -5.28 -11.16
N GLU A 24 -11.58 -4.59 -11.98
CA GLU A 24 -11.08 -3.59 -12.95
C GLU A 24 -10.48 -2.35 -12.27
N ALA A 25 -11.00 -1.95 -11.11
CA ALA A 25 -10.49 -0.80 -10.36
C ALA A 25 -9.37 -1.17 -9.37
N GLU A 26 -9.17 -2.45 -9.07
CA GLU A 26 -8.11 -2.92 -8.17
C GLU A 26 -6.70 -2.56 -8.69
N GLU A 27 -6.48 -2.63 -10.00
CA GLU A 27 -5.18 -2.30 -10.58
C GLU A 27 -4.90 -0.79 -10.47
N ASP A 28 -5.88 0.06 -10.80
CA ASP A 28 -5.81 1.51 -10.59
C ASP A 28 -5.61 1.89 -9.12
N LYS A 29 -6.26 1.17 -8.20
CA LYS A 29 -6.10 1.36 -6.75
C LYS A 29 -4.68 1.01 -6.31
N CYS A 30 -4.12 -0.09 -6.80
CA CYS A 30 -2.73 -0.48 -6.48
C CYS A 30 -1.77 0.61 -6.94
N VAL A 31 -1.91 1.10 -8.16
CA VAL A 31 -1.09 2.19 -8.70
C VAL A 31 -1.24 3.47 -7.88
N LYS A 32 -2.46 3.85 -7.49
CA LYS A 32 -2.70 5.02 -6.62
C LYS A 32 -2.06 4.84 -5.24
N PHE A 33 -2.22 3.66 -4.65
CA PHE A 33 -1.63 3.34 -3.35
C PHE A 33 -0.10 3.43 -3.41
N GLU A 34 0.53 2.80 -4.40
CA GLU A 34 1.98 2.83 -4.61
C GLU A 34 2.52 4.25 -4.85
N ASN A 35 1.77 5.10 -5.54
CA ASN A 35 2.19 6.48 -5.79
C ASN A 35 2.22 7.34 -4.53
N GLU A 36 1.35 7.06 -3.56
CA GLU A 36 1.28 7.75 -2.27
C GLU A 36 2.24 7.15 -1.23
N LEU A 37 2.90 6.03 -1.52
CA LEU A 37 3.94 5.45 -0.67
C LEU A 37 5.22 6.28 -0.72
N ARG A 38 5.94 6.25 0.40
CA ARG A 38 7.28 6.84 0.51
C ARG A 38 8.26 6.12 -0.43
N SER A 39 9.17 6.86 -1.07
CA SER A 39 10.01 6.35 -2.17
C SER A 39 10.83 5.09 -1.83
N ASP A 40 11.28 4.96 -0.57
CA ASP A 40 12.00 3.79 -0.04
C ASP A 40 11.14 2.53 -0.04
N ILE A 41 9.87 2.66 0.35
CA ILE A 41 8.90 1.58 0.36
C ILE A 41 8.38 1.33 -1.06
N LYS A 42 8.11 2.39 -1.82
CA LYS A 42 7.66 2.32 -3.21
C LYS A 42 8.63 1.55 -4.09
N GLN A 43 9.94 1.75 -3.94
CA GLN A 43 10.92 0.93 -4.67
C GLN A 43 10.78 -0.55 -4.35
N LEU A 44 10.77 -0.91 -3.06
CA LEU A 44 10.67 -2.31 -2.63
C LEU A 44 9.38 -3.00 -3.12
N ILE A 45 8.29 -2.24 -3.12
CA ILE A 45 6.96 -2.72 -3.51
C ILE A 45 6.79 -2.78 -5.02
N GLY A 46 7.27 -1.77 -5.75
CA GLY A 46 7.20 -1.72 -7.22
C GLY A 46 7.95 -2.85 -7.91
N PHE A 47 8.97 -3.44 -7.28
CA PHE A 47 9.63 -4.66 -7.78
C PHE A 47 8.77 -5.92 -7.66
N SER A 48 7.74 -5.92 -6.79
CA SER A 48 6.89 -7.08 -6.56
C SER A 48 5.69 -7.17 -7.52
N GLU A 49 5.46 -6.15 -8.36
CA GLU A 49 4.37 -6.08 -9.37
C GLU A 49 3.01 -6.56 -8.83
N ILE A 50 2.64 -6.11 -7.63
CA ILE A 50 1.47 -6.62 -6.91
C ILE A 50 0.20 -5.97 -7.48
N ARG A 51 -0.78 -6.79 -7.86
CA ARG A 51 -2.05 -6.35 -8.46
C ARG A 51 -3.26 -6.64 -7.58
N ASP A 52 -3.01 -6.84 -6.29
CA ASP A 52 -4.01 -7.16 -5.26
C ASP A 52 -3.78 -6.22 -4.07
N ILE A 53 -4.80 -5.42 -3.73
CA ILE A 53 -4.72 -4.44 -2.64
C ILE A 53 -4.38 -5.08 -1.28
N PRO A 54 -5.03 -6.18 -0.85
CA PRO A 54 -4.70 -6.85 0.40
C PRO A 54 -3.21 -7.23 0.51
N THR A 55 -2.66 -7.79 -0.57
CA THR A 55 -1.26 -8.21 -0.65
C THR A 55 -0.33 -7.01 -0.65
N LEU A 56 -0.67 -5.96 -1.42
CA LEU A 56 0.09 -4.72 -1.51
C LEU A 56 0.24 -4.08 -0.14
N VAL A 57 -0.88 -3.87 0.55
CA VAL A 57 -0.95 -3.29 1.90
C VAL A 57 -0.11 -4.10 2.89
N ASN A 58 -0.24 -5.43 2.88
CA ASN A 58 0.49 -6.29 3.80
C ASN A 58 2.01 -6.19 3.58
N LYS A 59 2.46 -6.22 2.32
CA LYS A 59 3.89 -6.07 2.00
C LYS A 59 4.40 -4.67 2.35
N SER A 60 3.67 -3.62 2.02
CA SER A 60 4.06 -2.24 2.35
C SER A 60 4.20 -2.07 3.86
N ARG A 61 3.33 -2.70 4.67
CA ARG A 61 3.42 -2.68 6.14
C ARG A 61 4.67 -3.39 6.67
N ILE A 62 5.12 -4.46 6.02
CA ILE A 62 6.36 -5.16 6.38
C ILE A 62 7.57 -4.28 6.03
N CYS A 63 7.59 -3.71 4.83
CA CYS A 63 8.67 -2.82 4.39
C CYS A 63 8.80 -1.55 5.24
N ASP A 64 7.68 -0.96 5.69
CA ASP A 64 7.68 0.21 6.60
C ASP A 64 8.30 -0.11 7.96
N LYS A 65 8.05 -1.33 8.48
CA LYS A 65 8.66 -1.80 9.73
C LYS A 65 10.15 -2.04 9.56
N ASP A 66 10.55 -2.69 8.46
CA ASP A 66 11.96 -2.97 8.15
C ASP A 66 12.76 -1.70 7.87
N SER A 67 12.20 -0.72 7.15
CA SER A 67 12.88 0.55 6.87
C SER A 67 13.08 1.35 8.15
N ARG A 68 12.08 1.37 9.05
CA ARG A 68 12.19 2.01 10.35
C ARG A 68 13.19 1.30 11.28
N ALA A 69 13.24 -0.03 11.26
CA ALA A 69 14.22 -0.80 12.03
C ALA A 69 15.66 -0.54 11.56
N LYS A 70 15.87 -0.40 10.24
CA LYS A 70 17.17 -0.03 9.66
C LYS A 70 17.59 1.40 9.96
N ALA A 71 16.65 2.33 10.09
CA ALA A 71 16.93 3.73 10.41
C ALA A 71 17.31 3.97 11.88
N SER A 72 17.10 2.98 12.75
CA SER A 72 17.45 3.02 14.18
C SER A 72 18.81 2.42 14.54
N TYR A 73 19.65 2.10 13.54
CA TYR A 73 21.02 1.62 13.72
C TYR A 73 22.05 2.68 13.33
#